data_AF-A0A531M639-F1
#
_entry.id   AF-A0A531M639-F1
#
_cell.length_a   1.000
_cell.length_b   1.000
_cell.length_c   1.000
_cell.angle_alpha   90.00
_cell.angle_beta   90.00
_cell.angle_gamma   90.00
#
_symmetry.space_group_name_H-M   'P 1'
#
loop_
_entity.id
_entity.type
_entity.pdbx_description
1 polymer ?
#
loop_
_entity_poly.entity_id
_entity_poly.type
_entity_poly.pdbx_seq_one_letter_code
_entity_poly.pdbx_strand_id
1 'polypeptide(L)'
;PLLAGQLARWIAPATICGVGLLVAAAGLVWLSLTPSIDVALVAPLVLIGVGIALPWGLMDGLAVSVVPTERAGMAVGIFNTTRVACEGVALAIVMATLSGFTAAQLAARGAAPSSDAAAAAQLLVTGNVGGTAQHLPAARAAVLVEAYETAFDRLLIVLAAITIVTALVVFLGLRRGSAPEHE
;
A
#
# COMPACT_ATOMS: atom_id res chain seq x y z
N PRO A 1 4.48 2.18 17.44
CA PRO A 1 3.37 2.61 18.34
C PRO A 1 3.83 3.40 19.57
N LEU A 2 4.64 2.83 20.47
CA LEU A 2 5.04 3.49 21.74
C LEU A 2 5.84 4.80 21.53
N LEU A 3 6.80 4.79 20.59
CA LEU A 3 7.58 5.98 20.23
C LEU A 3 6.72 7.08 19.55
N ALA A 4 5.72 6.70 18.76
CA ALA A 4 4.81 7.64 18.11
C ALA A 4 3.97 8.42 19.15
N GLY A 5 3.46 7.72 20.17
CA GLY A 5 2.72 8.33 21.27
C GLY A 5 3.56 9.27 22.15
N GLN A 6 4.86 8.98 22.31
CA GLN A 6 5.78 9.88 23.02
C GLN A 6 6.16 11.12 22.19
N LEU A 7 6.33 10.98 20.87
CA LEU A 7 6.65 12.08 19.97
C LEU A 7 5.47 13.03 19.73
N ALA A 8 4.23 12.51 19.74
CA ALA A 8 3.01 13.31 19.60
C ALA A 8 2.79 14.32 20.74
N ARG A 9 3.54 14.22 21.84
CA ARG A 9 3.53 15.22 22.93
C ARG A 9 4.28 16.50 22.58
N TRP A 10 5.13 16.47 21.54
CA TRP A 10 6.04 17.57 21.18
C TRP A 10 5.91 18.00 19.71
N ILE A 11 5.36 17.15 18.85
CA ILE A 11 5.25 17.39 17.40
C ILE A 11 3.79 17.25 16.97
N ALA A 12 3.34 18.16 16.10
CA ALA A 12 1.99 18.13 15.56
C ALA A 12 1.68 16.75 14.92
N PRO A 13 0.53 16.13 15.25
CA PRO A 13 0.11 14.84 14.69
C PRO A 13 0.22 14.75 13.15
N ALA A 14 -0.08 15.87 12.48
CA ALA A 14 0.06 16.04 11.03
C ALA A 14 1.45 15.73 10.50
N THR A 15 2.49 16.22 11.18
CA THR A 15 3.88 16.08 10.75
C THR A 15 4.38 14.66 10.98
N ILE A 16 3.97 14.02 12.09
CA ILE A 16 4.33 12.62 12.38
C ILE A 16 3.73 11.69 11.32
N CYS A 17 2.44 11.86 11.00
CA CYS A 17 1.79 11.08 9.94
C CYS A 17 2.40 11.35 8.57
N GLY A 18 2.63 12.62 8.21
CA GLY A 18 3.22 12.99 6.93
C GLY A 18 4.62 12.41 6.74
N VAL A 19 5.49 12.54 7.74
CA VAL A 19 6.85 11.96 7.69
C VAL A 19 6.80 10.44 7.63
N GLY A 20 5.95 9.79 8.43
CA GLY A 20 5.79 8.33 8.38
C GLY A 20 5.35 7.82 7.00
N LEU A 21 4.39 8.49 6.37
CA LEU A 21 3.94 8.15 5.02
C LEU A 21 5.05 8.39 3.97
N LEU A 22 5.84 9.46 4.08
CA LEU A 22 6.99 9.69 3.20
C LEU A 22 8.08 8.62 3.38
N VAL A 23 8.34 8.19 4.61
CA VAL A 23 9.26 7.08 4.92
C VAL A 23 8.74 5.77 4.30
N ALA A 24 7.44 5.49 4.42
CA ALA A 24 6.84 4.32 3.79
C ALA A 24 6.93 4.37 2.26
N ALA A 25 6.68 5.54 1.65
CA ALA A 25 6.83 5.73 0.22
C ALA A 25 8.28 5.53 -0.26
N ALA A 26 9.27 6.02 0.49
CA ALA A 26 10.68 5.77 0.19
C ALA A 26 11.01 4.27 0.27
N GLY A 27 10.47 3.56 1.25
CA GLY A 27 10.60 2.10 1.35
C GLY A 27 9.96 1.36 0.18
N LEU A 28 8.80 1.79 -0.30
CA LEU A 28 8.15 1.22 -1.50
C LEU A 28 8.99 1.42 -2.77
N VAL A 29 9.54 2.63 -2.97
CA VAL A 29 10.44 2.90 -4.11
C VAL A 29 11.72 2.09 -4.00
N TRP A 30 12.32 2.00 -2.82
CA TRP A 30 13.51 1.19 -2.61
C TRP A 30 13.23 -0.31 -2.87
N LEU A 31 12.09 -0.81 -2.40
CA LEU A 31 11.68 -2.18 -2.67
C LEU A 31 11.54 -2.46 -4.18
N SER A 32 10.97 -1.51 -4.94
CA SER A 32 10.80 -1.63 -6.40
C SER A 32 12.10 -1.65 -7.21
N LEU A 33 13.23 -1.29 -6.57
CA LEU A 33 14.56 -1.30 -7.19
C LEU A 33 15.40 -2.50 -6.71
N THR A 34 14.91 -3.26 -5.73
CA THR A 34 15.66 -4.35 -5.10
C THR A 34 15.31 -5.69 -5.76
N PRO A 35 16.29 -6.49 -6.19
CA PRO A 35 16.03 -7.80 -6.78
C PRO A 35 15.26 -8.74 -5.84
N SER A 36 14.34 -9.53 -6.41
CA SER A 36 13.37 -10.41 -5.71
C SER A 36 13.99 -11.54 -4.87
N ILE A 37 15.26 -11.86 -5.09
CA ILE A 37 15.98 -12.99 -4.46
C ILE A 37 17.05 -12.54 -3.45
N ASP A 38 17.10 -11.25 -3.10
CA ASP A 38 18.12 -10.70 -2.22
C ASP A 38 17.64 -10.59 -0.75
N VAL A 39 18.50 -10.95 0.21
CA VAL A 39 18.28 -10.69 1.65
C VAL A 39 18.16 -9.18 1.91
N ALA A 40 18.71 -8.35 1.02
CA ALA A 40 18.55 -6.90 1.04
C ALA A 40 17.09 -6.43 1.03
N LEU A 41 16.11 -7.27 0.65
CA LEU A 41 14.67 -6.97 0.71
C LEU A 41 14.16 -6.71 2.12
N VAL A 42 14.85 -7.21 3.16
CA VAL A 42 14.43 -7.00 4.56
C VAL A 42 14.47 -5.52 4.92
N ALA A 43 15.49 -4.79 4.47
CA ALA A 43 15.65 -3.37 4.80
C ALA A 43 14.50 -2.47 4.30
N PRO A 44 14.10 -2.49 3.02
CA PRO A 44 12.95 -1.71 2.55
C PRO A 44 11.64 -2.17 3.19
N LEU A 45 11.43 -3.46 3.45
CA LEU A 45 10.25 -3.96 4.16
C LEU A 45 10.16 -3.41 5.59
N VAL A 46 11.28 -3.39 6.31
CA VAL A 46 11.38 -2.77 7.64
C VAL A 46 11.10 -1.27 7.54
N LEU A 47 11.64 -0.57 6.54
CA LEU A 47 11.42 0.86 6.35
C LEU A 47 9.94 1.19 6.10
N ILE A 48 9.25 0.39 5.29
CA ILE A 48 7.78 0.49 5.08
C ILE A 48 7.05 0.29 6.40
N GLY A 49 7.41 -0.75 7.16
CA GLY A 49 6.82 -1.04 8.47
C GLY A 49 7.00 0.09 9.49
N VAL A 50 8.20 0.69 9.55
CA VAL A 50 8.49 1.84 10.41
C VAL A 50 7.67 3.06 9.98
N GLY A 51 7.61 3.34 8.68
CA GLY A 51 6.85 4.47 8.15
C GLY A 51 5.36 4.38 8.46
N ILE A 52 4.74 3.21 8.25
CA ILE A 52 3.30 3.02 8.46
C ILE A 52 2.93 2.92 9.95
N ALA A 53 3.83 2.45 10.81
CA ALA A 53 3.59 2.33 12.25
C ALA A 53 3.38 3.68 12.96
N LEU A 54 3.85 4.78 12.36
CA LEU A 54 3.70 6.15 12.88
C LEU A 54 2.23 6.63 12.75
N PRO A 55 1.63 6.70 11.54
CA PRO A 55 0.20 7.00 11.37
C PRO A 55 -0.71 6.07 12.16
N TRP A 56 -0.44 4.75 12.13
CA TRP A 56 -1.29 3.77 12.80
C TRP A 56 -1.37 3.99 14.31
N GLY A 57 -0.23 4.23 14.96
CA GLY A 57 -0.19 4.46 16.41
C GLY A 57 -0.88 5.76 16.84
N LEU A 58 -1.04 6.71 15.93
CA LEU A 58 -1.65 8.01 16.20
C LEU A 58 -3.16 8.03 15.91
N MET A 59 -3.60 7.36 14.84
CA MET A 59 -5.01 7.32 14.42
C MET A 59 -5.91 6.68 15.48
N ASP A 60 -5.49 5.56 16.07
CA ASP A 60 -6.27 4.87 17.09
C ASP A 60 -6.45 5.76 18.36
N GLY A 61 -5.43 6.56 18.70
CA GLY A 61 -5.50 7.50 19.82
C GLY A 61 -6.39 8.73 19.54
N LEU A 62 -6.28 9.29 18.33
CA LEU A 62 -7.09 10.45 17.91
C LEU A 62 -8.58 10.12 17.77
N ALA A 63 -8.91 8.92 17.30
CA ALA A 63 -10.29 8.48 17.12
C ALA A 63 -11.09 8.45 18.44
N VAL A 64 -10.41 8.17 19.56
CA VAL A 64 -11.02 8.13 20.89
C VAL A 64 -11.00 9.50 21.57
N SER A 65 -10.02 10.35 21.27
CA SER A 65 -9.83 11.62 21.98
C SER A 65 -10.83 12.72 21.61
N VAL A 66 -11.58 12.58 20.52
CA VAL A 66 -12.52 13.61 20.01
C VAL A 66 -13.99 13.33 20.35
N VAL A 67 -14.28 12.28 21.12
CA VAL A 67 -15.64 11.89 21.50
C VAL A 67 -15.79 11.77 23.03
N PRO A 68 -16.98 12.08 23.59
CA PRO A 68 -17.26 11.85 25.00
C PRO A 68 -17.04 10.38 25.39
N THR A 69 -16.55 10.14 26.60
CA THR A 69 -16.19 8.80 27.10
C THR A 69 -17.33 7.80 27.04
N GLU A 70 -18.57 8.26 27.15
CA GLU A 70 -19.79 7.45 27.12
C GLU A 70 -20.07 6.91 25.71
N ARG A 71 -19.49 7.54 24.67
CA ARG A 71 -19.66 7.18 23.25
C ARG A 71 -18.37 6.71 22.58
N ALA A 72 -17.26 6.65 23.32
CA ALA A 72 -15.97 6.19 22.81
C ALA A 72 -16.06 4.82 22.11
N GLY A 73 -16.80 3.87 22.70
CA GLY A 73 -17.03 2.56 22.12
C GLY A 73 -17.76 2.60 20.76
N MET A 74 -18.73 3.51 20.59
CA MET A 74 -19.44 3.66 19.32
C MET A 74 -18.56 4.29 18.23
N ALA A 75 -17.75 5.29 18.59
CA ALA A 75 -16.82 5.94 17.64
C ALA A 75 -15.73 4.98 17.16
N VAL A 76 -15.13 4.21 18.09
CA VAL A 76 -14.14 3.17 17.77
C VAL A 76 -14.76 2.08 16.90
N GLY A 77 -16.01 1.70 17.17
CA GLY A 77 -16.75 0.75 16.35
C GLY A 77 -16.85 1.20 14.89
N ILE A 78 -17.34 2.42 14.65
CA ILE A 78 -17.45 2.99 13.29
C ILE A 78 -16.07 3.05 12.61
N PHE A 79 -15.06 3.56 13.32
CA PHE A 79 -13.70 3.68 12.77
C PHE A 79 -13.13 2.33 12.34
N ASN A 80 -13.24 1.30 13.19
CA ASN A 80 -12.75 -0.04 12.89
C ASN A 80 -13.51 -0.70 11.73
N THR A 81 -14.83 -0.56 11.68
CA THR A 81 -15.63 -1.10 10.56
C THR A 81 -15.25 -0.45 9.24
N THR A 82 -15.11 0.89 9.22
CA THR A 82 -14.64 1.61 8.02
C THR A 82 -13.24 1.15 7.62
N ARG A 83 -12.32 0.99 8.59
CA ARG A 83 -10.96 0.50 8.32
C ARG A 83 -10.97 -0.86 7.63
N VAL A 84 -11.65 -1.85 8.21
CA VAL A 84 -11.68 -3.22 7.65
C VAL A 84 -12.38 -3.24 6.29
N ALA A 85 -13.47 -2.47 6.11
CA ALA A 85 -14.12 -2.34 4.81
C ALA A 85 -13.18 -1.75 3.75
N CYS A 86 -12.42 -0.71 4.10
CA CYS A 86 -11.44 -0.10 3.21
C CYS A 86 -10.26 -1.03 2.89
N GLU A 87 -9.80 -1.86 3.85
CA GLU A 87 -8.75 -2.85 3.61
C GLU A 87 -9.16 -3.86 2.53
N GLY A 88 -10.40 -4.35 2.58
CA GLY A 88 -10.93 -5.27 1.55
C GLY A 88 -11.01 -4.62 0.15
N VAL A 89 -11.50 -3.38 0.08
CA VAL A 89 -11.55 -2.61 -1.18
C VAL A 89 -10.15 -2.34 -1.71
N ALA A 90 -9.21 -1.96 -0.84
CA ALA A 90 -7.82 -1.71 -1.21
C ALA A 90 -7.15 -2.97 -1.78
N LEU A 91 -7.33 -4.13 -1.14
CA LEU A 91 -6.79 -5.39 -1.63
C LEU A 91 -7.35 -5.74 -3.02
N ALA A 92 -8.67 -5.57 -3.23
CA ALA A 92 -9.29 -5.82 -4.53
C ALA A 92 -8.71 -4.93 -5.63
N ILE A 93 -8.52 -3.63 -5.36
CA ILE A 93 -7.91 -2.68 -6.30
C ILE A 93 -6.46 -3.07 -6.60
N VAL A 94 -5.67 -3.42 -5.58
CA VAL A 94 -4.27 -3.84 -5.73
C VAL A 94 -4.17 -5.10 -6.58
N MET A 95 -4.99 -6.11 -6.31
CA MET A 95 -5.00 -7.36 -7.10
C MET A 95 -5.43 -7.13 -8.55
N ALA A 96 -6.47 -6.32 -8.78
CA ALA A 96 -6.92 -5.97 -10.11
C ALA A 96 -5.84 -5.20 -10.91
N THR A 97 -5.17 -4.25 -10.26
CA THR A 97 -4.10 -3.46 -10.86
C THR A 97 -2.89 -4.34 -11.21
N LEU A 98 -2.47 -5.21 -10.27
CA LEU A 98 -1.38 -6.15 -10.50
C LEU A 98 -1.69 -7.11 -11.65
N SER A 99 -2.92 -7.65 -11.69
CA SER A 99 -3.37 -8.51 -12.78
C SER A 99 -3.37 -7.78 -14.12
N GLY A 100 -3.83 -6.52 -14.15
CA GLY A 100 -3.81 -5.69 -15.37
C GLY A 100 -2.40 -5.41 -15.87
N PHE A 101 -1.48 -5.02 -14.98
CA PHE A 101 -0.07 -4.82 -15.33
C PHE A 101 0.60 -6.11 -15.79
N THR A 102 0.32 -7.23 -15.12
CA THR A 102 0.85 -8.55 -15.50
C THR A 102 0.35 -8.94 -16.89
N ALA A 103 -0.95 -8.80 -17.18
CA ALA A 103 -1.52 -9.07 -18.50
C ALA A 103 -0.88 -8.22 -19.60
N ALA A 104 -0.70 -6.92 -19.35
CA ALA A 104 -0.03 -6.02 -20.29
C ALA A 104 1.41 -6.44 -20.57
N GLN A 105 2.13 -6.88 -19.54
CA GLN A 105 3.52 -7.34 -19.63
C GLN A 105 3.66 -8.69 -20.34
N LEU A 106 2.69 -9.59 -20.19
CA LEU A 106 2.61 -10.85 -20.95
C LEU A 106 2.36 -10.58 -22.44
N ALA A 107 1.41 -9.70 -22.75
CA ALA A 107 1.09 -9.32 -24.13
C ALA A 107 2.28 -8.61 -24.81
N ALA A 108 2.93 -7.67 -24.12
CA ALA A 108 4.07 -6.92 -24.64
C ALA A 108 5.29 -7.82 -24.96
N ARG A 109 5.45 -8.93 -24.24
CA ARG A 109 6.52 -9.91 -24.46
C ARG A 109 6.16 -11.00 -25.47
N GLY A 110 4.98 -10.91 -26.10
CA GLY A 110 4.51 -11.90 -27.08
C GLY A 110 4.22 -13.28 -26.47
N ALA A 111 4.05 -13.35 -25.15
CA ALA A 111 3.82 -14.63 -24.45
C ALA A 111 2.41 -15.17 -24.66
N ALA A 112 1.45 -14.30 -25.04
CA ALA A 112 0.04 -14.63 -25.18
C ALA A 112 -0.67 -13.68 -26.17
N PRO A 113 -1.69 -14.16 -26.91
CA PRO A 113 -2.73 -13.30 -27.47
C PRO A 113 -3.41 -12.47 -26.37
N SER A 114 -3.89 -11.27 -26.70
CA SER A 114 -4.46 -10.32 -25.72
C SER A 114 -5.64 -10.87 -24.92
N SER A 115 -6.42 -11.81 -25.48
CA SER A 115 -7.52 -12.49 -24.78
C SER A 115 -7.05 -13.42 -23.66
N ASP A 116 -5.94 -14.13 -23.89
CA ASP A 116 -5.46 -15.19 -22.98
C ASP A 116 -4.53 -14.61 -21.91
N ALA A 117 -3.90 -13.46 -22.21
CA ALA A 117 -3.04 -12.73 -21.28
C ALA A 117 -3.78 -12.32 -19.99
N ALA A 118 -5.06 -11.92 -20.09
CA ALA A 118 -5.85 -11.48 -18.94
C ALA A 118 -6.19 -12.64 -18.00
N ALA A 119 -6.67 -13.77 -18.54
CA ALA A 119 -6.99 -14.96 -17.75
C ALA A 119 -5.73 -15.56 -17.11
N ALA A 120 -4.64 -15.67 -17.88
CA ALA A 120 -3.37 -16.15 -17.37
C ALA A 120 -2.78 -15.25 -16.28
N ALA A 121 -2.89 -13.92 -16.42
CA ALA A 121 -2.43 -12.98 -15.41
C ALA A 121 -3.20 -13.09 -14.08
N GLN A 122 -4.53 -13.28 -14.14
CA GLN A 122 -5.33 -13.49 -12.92
C GLN A 122 -4.91 -14.77 -12.19
N LEU A 123 -4.68 -15.85 -12.93
CA LEU A 123 -4.19 -17.12 -12.37
C LEU A 123 -2.77 -16.97 -11.81
N LEU A 124 -1.90 -16.23 -12.48
CA LEU A 124 -0.53 -16.00 -12.03
C LEU A 124 -0.49 -15.18 -10.74
N VAL A 125 -1.27 -14.09 -10.68
CA VAL A 125 -1.34 -13.20 -9.50
C VAL A 125 -1.93 -13.92 -8.28
N THR A 126 -2.82 -14.90 -8.50
CA THR A 126 -3.38 -15.73 -7.42
C THR A 126 -2.49 -16.93 -7.06
N GLY A 127 -1.34 -17.11 -7.73
CA GLY A 127 -0.41 -18.20 -7.47
C GLY A 127 -0.78 -19.53 -8.13
N ASN A 128 -1.79 -19.57 -8.99
CA ASN A 128 -2.18 -20.76 -9.73
C ASN A 128 -1.29 -20.96 -10.97
N VAL A 129 -0.05 -21.38 -10.72
CA VAL A 129 0.96 -21.62 -11.78
C VAL A 129 0.51 -22.74 -12.73
N GLY A 130 -0.17 -23.77 -12.20
CA GLY A 130 -0.70 -24.88 -13.01
C GLY A 130 -1.76 -24.42 -14.00
N GLY A 131 -2.75 -23.65 -13.55
CA GLY A 131 -3.78 -23.07 -14.42
C GLY A 131 -3.21 -22.06 -15.41
N THR A 132 -2.18 -21.30 -15.00
CA THR A 132 -1.48 -20.37 -15.89
C THR A 132 -0.77 -21.10 -17.03
N ALA A 133 -0.07 -22.20 -16.72
CA ALA A 133 0.64 -23.02 -17.71
C ALA A 133 -0.32 -23.69 -18.70
N GLN A 134 -1.56 -24.01 -18.29
CA GLN A 134 -2.58 -24.54 -19.21
C GLN A 134 -3.05 -23.49 -20.23
N HIS A 135 -3.13 -22.22 -19.83
CA HIS A 135 -3.48 -21.12 -20.73
C HIS A 135 -2.30 -20.71 -21.62
N LEU A 136 -1.06 -20.86 -21.12
CA LEU A 136 0.17 -20.46 -21.81
C LEU A 136 1.20 -21.60 -21.85
N PRO A 137 0.90 -22.71 -22.55
CA PRO A 137 1.75 -23.90 -22.54
C PRO A 137 3.12 -23.67 -23.22
N ALA A 138 3.20 -22.67 -24.10
CA ALA A 138 4.44 -22.29 -24.79
C ALA A 138 5.26 -21.22 -24.04
N ALA A 139 4.72 -20.62 -22.97
CA ALA A 139 5.41 -19.57 -22.23
C ALA A 139 6.48 -20.19 -21.30
N ARG A 140 7.72 -19.71 -21.44
CA ARG A 140 8.81 -20.07 -20.51
C ARG A 140 8.52 -19.49 -19.13
N ALA A 141 8.79 -20.27 -18.07
CA ALA A 141 8.70 -19.82 -16.68
C ALA A 141 9.46 -18.49 -16.43
N ALA A 142 10.62 -18.31 -17.07
CA ALA A 142 11.39 -17.07 -16.99
C ALA A 142 10.60 -15.83 -17.45
N VAL A 143 9.79 -15.96 -18.51
CA VAL A 143 8.98 -14.85 -19.05
C VAL A 143 7.84 -14.52 -18.10
N LEU A 144 7.24 -15.53 -17.47
CA LEU A 144 6.17 -15.34 -16.47
C LEU A 144 6.69 -14.62 -15.23
N VAL A 145 7.86 -15.04 -14.71
CA VAL A 145 8.51 -14.40 -13.56
C VAL A 145 8.88 -12.96 -13.89
N GLU A 146 9.56 -12.72 -15.01
CA GLU A 146 10.00 -11.37 -15.40
C GLU A 146 8.81 -10.42 -15.63
N ALA A 147 7.72 -10.91 -16.23
CA ALA A 147 6.51 -10.13 -16.43
C ALA A 147 5.82 -9.79 -15.10
N TYR A 148 5.76 -10.75 -14.17
CA TYR A 148 5.23 -10.53 -12.82
C TYR A 148 6.10 -9.55 -12.03
N GLU A 149 7.41 -9.72 -12.02
CA GLU A 149 8.35 -8.81 -11.34
C GLU A 149 8.20 -7.38 -11.85
N THR A 150 8.20 -7.18 -13.17
CA THR A 150 8.03 -5.84 -13.73
C THR A 150 6.65 -5.24 -13.38
N ALA A 151 5.59 -6.07 -13.33
CA ALA A 151 4.27 -5.62 -12.94
C ALA A 151 4.20 -5.25 -11.46
N PHE A 152 4.90 -6.00 -10.60
CA PHE A 152 5.01 -5.74 -9.18
C PHE A 152 5.78 -4.44 -8.91
N ASP A 153 6.90 -4.20 -9.58
CA ASP A 153 7.68 -2.96 -9.45
C ASP A 153 6.83 -1.73 -9.83
N ARG A 154 6.06 -1.83 -10.92
CA ARG A 154 5.12 -0.77 -11.33
C ARG A 154 4.04 -0.53 -10.29
N LEU A 155 3.49 -1.60 -9.71
CA LEU A 155 2.50 -1.48 -8.64
C LEU A 155 3.10 -0.77 -7.42
N LEU A 156 4.32 -1.13 -7.01
CA LEU A 156 5.00 -0.48 -5.87
C LEU A 156 5.20 1.02 -6.10
N ILE A 157 5.57 1.42 -7.32
CA ILE A 157 5.71 2.84 -7.68
C ILE A 157 4.35 3.56 -7.63
N VAL A 158 3.28 2.94 -8.13
CA VAL A 158 1.93 3.51 -8.05
C VAL A 158 1.49 3.67 -6.59
N LEU A 159 1.73 2.66 -5.74
CA LEU A 159 1.44 2.73 -4.31
C LEU A 159 2.28 3.81 -3.61
N ALA A 160 3.56 3.96 -3.99
CA ALA A 160 4.40 5.04 -3.47
C ALA A 160 3.84 6.42 -3.84
N ALA A 161 3.41 6.62 -5.08
CA ALA A 161 2.79 7.87 -5.52
C ALA A 161 1.50 8.18 -4.74
N ILE A 162 0.60 7.19 -4.59
CA ILE A 162 -0.62 7.33 -3.78
C ILE A 162 -0.28 7.67 -2.32
N THR A 163 0.76 7.03 -1.77
CA THR A 163 1.23 7.28 -0.39
C THR A 163 1.76 8.71 -0.23
N ILE A 164 2.51 9.23 -1.21
CA ILE A 164 3.00 10.62 -1.22
C ILE A 164 1.83 11.60 -1.30
N VAL A 165 0.86 11.36 -2.19
CA VAL A 165 -0.35 12.20 -2.29
C VAL A 165 -1.10 12.20 -0.96
N THR A 166 -1.25 11.03 -0.33
CA THR A 166 -1.88 10.90 0.99
C THR A 166 -1.10 11.68 2.05
N ALA A 167 0.23 11.61 2.05
CA ALA A 167 1.08 12.39 2.95
C ALA A 167 0.85 13.90 2.79
N LEU A 168 0.76 14.39 1.55
CA LEU A 168 0.48 15.78 1.25
C LEU A 168 -0.92 16.20 1.72
N VAL A 169 -1.95 15.38 1.45
CA VAL A 169 -3.33 15.65 1.89
C VAL A 169 -3.42 15.70 3.41
N VAL A 170 -2.81 14.73 4.11
CA VAL A 170 -2.78 14.69 5.58
C VAL A 170 -2.04 15.91 6.14
N PHE A 171 -0.89 16.25 5.57
CA PHE A 171 -0.09 17.41 5.99
C PHE A 171 -0.85 18.73 5.79
N LEU A 172 -1.54 18.90 4.66
CA LEU A 172 -2.31 20.12 4.36
C LEU A 172 -3.63 20.18 5.15
N GLY A 173 -4.32 19.05 5.30
CA GLY A 173 -5.61 18.94 5.98
C GLY A 173 -5.53 19.17 7.48
N LEU A 174 -4.60 18.48 8.16
CA LEU A 174 -4.46 18.59 9.62
C LEU A 174 -3.83 19.94 10.04
N ARG A 175 -3.04 20.56 9.16
CA ARG A 175 -2.46 21.90 9.41
C ARG A 175 -3.51 23.01 9.35
N ARG A 176 -4.60 22.84 8.59
CA ARG A 176 -5.74 23.77 8.56
C ARG A 176 -6.60 23.68 9.82
N GLY A 177 -6.75 22.49 10.41
CA GLY A 177 -7.49 22.31 11.66
C GLY A 177 -6.78 22.84 12.92
N SER A 178 -5.52 23.30 12.80
CA SER A 178 -4.76 23.92 13.90
C SER A 178 -4.73 25.46 13.83
N ALA A 179 -5.37 26.08 12.83
CA ALA A 179 -5.52 27.53 12.80
C ALA A 179 -6.56 27.94 13.87
N PRO A 180 -6.24 28.89 14.77
CA PRO A 180 -7.21 29.34 15.76
C PRO A 180 -8.40 29.97 15.04
N GLU A 181 -9.60 29.47 15.31
CA GLU A 181 -10.83 30.21 15.05
C GLU A 181 -10.74 31.52 15.85
N HIS A 182 -10.41 32.61 15.17
CA HIS A 182 -10.55 33.94 15.73
C HIS A 182 -12.04 34.27 15.77
N GLU A 183 -12.54 34.32 17.00
CA GLU A 183 -13.81 34.93 17.43
C GLU A 183 -14.01 36.33 16.86
#